data_AF-A0A8B3DIJ8-F1
#
_entry.id   AF-A0A8B3DIJ8-F1
#
_cell.length_a   1.000
_cell.length_b   1.000
_cell.length_c   1.000
_cell.angle_alpha   90.00
_cell.angle_beta   90.00
_cell.angle_gamma   90.00
#
_symmetry.space_group_name_H-M   'P 1'
#
loop_
_entity.id
_entity.type
_entity.pdbx_description
1 polymer ?
#
loop_
_entity_poly.entity_id
_entity_poly.type
_entity_poly.pdbx_seq_one_letter_code
_entity_poly.pdbx_strand_id
1 'polypeptide(L)'
;MKKFLKIILVFACLMILIVITPYAAKYWEQFSNATTQDFANFGTYFSGVLTPLFTLVSALFVGFQILETSRNNKLERLVRDHKEYLASFIVKLDSIKKSDIVSADHCALKAYRNGEGIFLNLQQFYTSQNQLIEGFNIVSKTLFQIYQIDPHQFSSSQGLTFSKADRDILARIERLAFFLNMERGYTTIQDYEWLCKESRLKLKN
;
A
#
# COMPACT_ATOMS: atom_id res chain seq x y z
N MET A 1 7.77 -7.18 14.70
CA MET A 1 8.45 -6.93 15.99
C MET A 1 8.91 -8.17 16.80
N LYS A 2 8.06 -8.96 17.47
CA LYS A 2 8.51 -10.03 18.41
C LYS A 2 9.45 -11.10 17.80
N LYS A 3 9.19 -11.56 16.58
CA LYS A 3 10.06 -12.54 15.89
C LYS A 3 11.42 -11.94 15.51
N PHE A 4 11.44 -10.68 15.12
CA PHE A 4 12.65 -9.98 14.70
C PHE A 4 13.57 -9.67 15.89
N LEU A 5 12.97 -9.25 17.01
CA LEU A 5 13.71 -9.06 18.27
C LEU A 5 14.37 -10.36 18.75
N LYS A 6 13.66 -11.50 18.62
CA LYS A 6 14.24 -12.81 18.92
C LYS A 6 15.43 -13.14 18.01
N ILE A 7 15.32 -12.88 16.71
CA ILE A 7 16.42 -13.12 15.75
C ILE A 7 17.65 -12.26 16.09
N ILE A 8 17.45 -10.98 16.37
CA ILE A 8 18.53 -10.06 16.76
C ILE A 8 19.19 -10.51 18.07
N LEU A 9 18.41 -10.93 19.05
CA LEU A 9 18.93 -11.37 20.34
C LEU A 9 19.71 -12.69 20.21
N VAL A 10 19.21 -13.64 19.40
CA VAL A 10 19.93 -14.88 19.08
C VAL A 10 21.24 -14.57 18.34
N PHE A 11 21.23 -13.65 17.38
CA PHE A 11 22.43 -13.22 16.67
C PHE A 11 23.44 -12.57 17.61
N ALA A 12 23.01 -11.67 18.50
CA ALA A 12 23.87 -11.04 19.50
C ALA A 12 24.50 -12.08 20.45
N CYS A 13 23.72 -13.05 20.94
CA CYS A 13 24.24 -14.14 21.77
C CYS A 13 25.26 -15.02 21.02
N LEU A 14 25.00 -15.35 19.75
CA LEU A 14 25.93 -16.12 18.92
C LEU A 14 27.25 -15.36 18.71
N MET A 15 27.18 -14.05 18.45
CA MET A 15 28.39 -13.24 18.28
C MET A 15 29.21 -13.16 19.57
N ILE A 16 28.55 -12.97 20.73
CA ILE A 16 29.23 -13.01 22.03
C ILE A 16 29.95 -14.36 22.23
N LEU A 17 29.28 -15.48 21.94
CA LEU A 17 29.88 -16.80 22.03
C LEU A 17 31.08 -16.94 21.09
N ILE A 18 30.97 -16.51 19.84
CA ILE A 18 32.07 -16.56 18.85
C ILE A 18 33.29 -15.72 19.30
N VAL A 19 33.09 -14.60 20.00
CA VAL A 19 34.21 -13.80 20.53
C VAL A 19 34.83 -14.44 21.79
N ILE A 20 34.01 -15.02 22.67
CA ILE A 20 34.48 -15.61 23.93
C ILE A 20 35.18 -16.95 23.69
N THR A 21 34.64 -17.82 22.84
CA THR A 21 35.08 -19.21 22.68
C THR A 21 36.55 -19.36 22.27
N PRO A 22 37.09 -18.63 21.27
CA PRO A 22 38.50 -18.74 20.88
C PRO A 22 39.46 -18.34 22.00
N TYR A 23 39.08 -17.31 22.77
CA TYR A 23 39.89 -16.84 23.88
C TYR A 23 39.82 -17.81 25.06
N ALA A 24 38.61 -18.24 25.42
CA ALA A 24 38.40 -19.24 26.47
C ALA A 24 39.14 -20.54 26.15
N ALA A 25 39.11 -21.01 24.89
CA ALA A 25 39.82 -22.22 24.46
C ALA A 25 41.35 -22.06 24.52
N LYS A 26 41.89 -20.89 24.14
CA LYS A 26 43.34 -20.63 24.16
C LYS A 26 43.93 -20.53 25.57
N TYR A 27 43.16 -20.00 26.53
CA TYR A 27 43.64 -19.71 27.89
C TYR A 27 43.06 -20.63 28.97
N TRP A 28 42.24 -21.62 28.59
CA TRP A 28 41.58 -22.55 29.53
C TRP A 28 42.57 -23.23 30.48
N GLU A 29 43.70 -23.71 29.96
CA GLU A 29 44.72 -24.42 30.74
C GLU A 29 45.69 -23.47 31.48
N GLN A 30 45.75 -22.20 31.09
CA GLN A 30 46.66 -21.20 31.66
C GLN A 30 45.95 -20.22 32.60
N PHE A 31 44.65 -20.41 32.83
CA PHE A 31 43.82 -19.49 33.58
C PHE A 31 44.30 -19.30 35.03
N SER A 32 44.84 -20.34 35.66
CA SER A 32 45.42 -20.27 37.01
C SER A 32 46.68 -19.40 37.09
N ASN A 33 47.35 -19.17 35.96
CA ASN A 33 48.58 -18.42 35.84
C ASN A 33 48.37 -17.05 35.19
N ALA A 34 47.12 -16.69 34.90
CA ALA A 34 46.77 -15.44 34.22
C ALA A 34 47.05 -14.23 35.13
N THR A 35 47.71 -13.22 34.57
CA THR A 35 48.02 -11.97 35.28
C THR A 35 46.93 -10.93 35.07
N THR A 36 46.91 -9.88 35.89
CA THR A 36 46.01 -8.72 35.71
C THR A 36 46.14 -8.10 34.31
N GLN A 37 47.33 -8.13 33.70
CA GLN A 37 47.57 -7.62 32.35
C GLN A 37 46.88 -8.49 31.28
N ASP A 38 46.82 -9.80 31.47
CA ASP A 38 46.16 -10.72 30.54
C ASP A 38 44.64 -10.51 30.53
N PHE A 39 44.05 -10.26 31.71
CA PHE A 39 42.63 -9.88 31.82
C PHE A 39 42.35 -8.49 31.22
N ALA A 40 43.27 -7.54 31.35
CA ALA A 40 43.15 -6.23 30.70
C ALA A 40 43.16 -6.38 29.15
N ASN A 41 44.11 -7.16 28.62
CA ASN A 41 44.21 -7.45 27.19
C ASN A 41 42.95 -8.18 26.67
N PHE A 42 42.38 -9.10 27.47
CA PHE A 42 41.10 -9.74 27.16
C PHE A 42 39.96 -8.73 27.06
N GLY A 43 39.84 -7.83 28.05
CA GLY A 43 38.82 -6.79 28.04
C GLY A 43 38.93 -5.88 26.82
N THR A 44 40.14 -5.53 26.40
CA THR A 44 40.39 -4.74 25.19
C THR A 44 40.01 -5.48 23.91
N TYR A 45 40.35 -6.77 23.77
CA TYR A 45 39.94 -7.60 22.63
C TYR A 45 38.41 -7.74 22.56
N PHE A 46 37.79 -8.08 23.70
CA PHE A 46 36.35 -8.25 23.83
C PHE A 46 35.60 -6.96 23.46
N SER A 47 36.03 -5.82 24.01
CA SER A 47 35.47 -4.50 23.70
C SER A 47 35.71 -4.09 22.24
N GLY A 48 36.89 -4.37 21.69
CA GLY A 48 37.27 -4.03 20.32
C GLY A 48 36.45 -4.77 19.26
N VAL A 49 35.95 -5.96 19.56
CA VAL A 49 35.08 -6.73 18.65
C VAL A 49 33.59 -6.49 18.93
N LEU A 50 33.17 -6.49 20.20
CA LEU A 50 31.74 -6.36 20.53
C LEU A 50 31.20 -4.96 20.33
N THR A 51 31.98 -3.92 20.60
CA THR A 51 31.50 -2.55 20.45
C THR A 51 31.06 -2.25 19.01
N PRO A 52 31.88 -2.48 17.96
CA PRO A 52 31.45 -2.30 16.58
C PRO A 52 30.27 -3.19 16.17
N LEU A 53 30.19 -4.42 16.70
CA LEU A 53 29.09 -5.34 16.42
C LEU A 53 27.76 -4.84 17.01
N PHE A 54 27.76 -4.37 18.26
CA PHE A 54 26.56 -3.78 18.87
C PHE A 54 26.17 -2.48 18.18
N THR A 55 27.13 -1.67 17.75
CA THR A 55 26.85 -0.49 16.92
C THR A 55 26.15 -0.89 15.61
N LEU A 56 26.63 -1.93 14.93
CA LEU A 56 26.01 -2.44 13.71
C LEU A 56 24.59 -2.96 13.94
N VAL A 57 24.38 -3.77 14.98
CA VAL A 57 23.05 -4.27 15.36
C VAL A 57 22.09 -3.13 15.68
N SER A 58 22.58 -2.11 16.39
CA SER A 58 21.81 -0.91 16.72
C SER A 58 21.43 -0.13 15.46
N ALA A 59 22.37 0.07 14.54
CA ALA A 59 22.13 0.75 13.26
C ALA A 59 21.10 0.00 12.40
N LEU A 60 21.20 -1.33 12.33
CA LEU A 60 20.21 -2.17 11.65
C LEU A 60 18.83 -2.03 12.29
N PHE A 61 18.76 -2.09 13.63
CA PHE A 61 17.50 -1.93 14.35
C PHE A 61 16.84 -0.58 14.06
N VAL A 62 17.60 0.51 14.12
CA VAL A 62 17.12 1.86 13.77
C VAL A 62 16.64 1.90 12.31
N GLY A 63 17.39 1.33 11.37
CA GLY A 63 16.99 1.24 9.97
C GLY A 63 15.67 0.50 9.77
N PHE A 64 15.50 -0.65 10.43
CA PHE A 64 14.24 -1.40 10.41
C PHE A 64 13.08 -0.62 11.01
N GLN A 65 13.31 0.07 12.13
CA GLN A 65 12.30 0.90 12.78
C GLN A 65 11.85 2.02 11.84
N ILE A 66 12.77 2.70 11.16
CA ILE A 66 12.45 3.73 10.17
C ILE A 66 11.58 3.17 9.03
N LEU A 67 11.93 1.99 8.50
CA LEU A 67 11.14 1.35 7.45
C LEU A 67 9.73 0.99 7.93
N GLU A 68 9.61 0.41 9.13
CA GLU A 68 8.32 0.04 9.71
C GLU A 68 7.46 1.28 10.03
N THR A 69 8.06 2.34 10.57
CA THR A 69 7.40 3.64 10.78
C THR A 69 6.96 4.27 9.46
N SER A 70 7.81 4.28 8.43
CA SER A 70 7.47 4.83 7.11
C SER A 70 6.28 4.08 6.49
N ARG A 71 6.27 2.75 6.59
CA ARG A 71 5.16 1.91 6.13
C ARG A 71 3.88 2.23 6.89
N ASN A 72 3.94 2.37 8.22
CA ASN A 72 2.78 2.70 9.04
C ASN A 72 2.24 4.12 8.73
N ASN A 73 3.12 5.11 8.60
CA ASN A 73 2.72 6.48 8.21
C ASN A 73 2.04 6.51 6.84
N LYS A 74 2.56 5.73 5.87
CA LYS A 74 1.93 5.58 4.56
C LYS A 74 0.54 4.95 4.67
N LEU A 75 0.39 3.90 5.50
CA LEU A 75 -0.89 3.26 5.74
C LEU A 75 -1.90 4.23 6.37
N GLU A 76 -1.51 4.95 7.41
CA GLU A 76 -2.37 5.93 8.08
C GLU A 76 -2.85 7.02 7.12
N ARG A 77 -1.93 7.55 6.29
CA ARG A 77 -2.28 8.49 5.23
C ARG A 77 -3.29 7.90 4.25
N LEU A 78 -3.04 6.68 3.74
CA LEU A 78 -3.95 6.04 2.78
C LEU A 78 -5.34 5.78 3.38
N VAL A 79 -5.42 5.41 4.66
CA VAL A 79 -6.70 5.21 5.37
C VAL A 79 -7.45 6.54 5.50
N ARG A 80 -6.76 7.63 5.81
CA ARG A 80 -7.37 8.97 5.86
C ARG A 80 -7.84 9.41 4.47
N ASP A 81 -6.97 9.34 3.48
CA ASP A 81 -7.26 9.74 2.10
C ASP A 81 -8.45 8.90 1.56
N HIS A 82 -8.50 7.60 1.85
CA HIS A 82 -9.64 6.75 1.51
C HIS A 82 -10.95 7.23 2.14
N LYS A 83 -10.97 7.62 3.41
CA LYS A 83 -12.18 8.15 4.08
C LYS A 83 -12.66 9.45 3.42
N GLU A 84 -11.74 10.34 3.08
CA GLU A 84 -12.04 11.62 2.42
C GLU A 84 -12.58 11.41 1.00
N TYR A 85 -11.91 10.57 0.21
CA TYR A 85 -12.35 10.24 -1.15
C TYR A 85 -13.69 9.50 -1.14
N LEU A 86 -13.89 8.57 -0.21
CA LEU A 86 -15.16 7.89 -0.04
C LEU A 86 -16.27 8.89 0.30
N ALA A 87 -16.04 9.82 1.22
CA ALA A 87 -17.02 10.85 1.55
C ALA A 87 -17.40 11.70 0.32
N SER A 88 -16.41 12.15 -0.46
CA SER A 88 -16.65 12.91 -1.69
C SER A 88 -17.39 12.08 -2.76
N PHE A 89 -17.03 10.80 -2.91
CA PHE A 89 -17.70 9.87 -3.81
C PHE A 89 -19.17 9.67 -3.43
N ILE A 90 -19.48 9.48 -2.15
CA ILE A 90 -20.86 9.29 -1.67
C ILE A 90 -21.71 10.53 -1.97
N VAL A 91 -21.20 11.74 -1.74
CA VAL A 91 -21.94 12.98 -2.08
C VAL A 91 -22.34 13.01 -3.56
N LYS A 92 -21.44 12.60 -4.45
CA LYS A 92 -21.72 12.51 -5.89
C LYS A 92 -22.70 11.38 -6.22
N LEU A 93 -22.54 10.22 -5.57
CA LEU A 93 -23.44 9.08 -5.73
C LEU A 93 -24.87 9.44 -5.34
N ASP A 94 -25.06 10.15 -4.23
CA ASP A 94 -26.36 10.57 -3.73
C ASP A 94 -27.01 11.65 -4.61
N SER A 95 -26.21 12.39 -5.38
CA SER A 95 -26.73 13.39 -6.33
C SER A 95 -27.32 12.77 -7.61
N ILE A 96 -27.14 11.47 -7.82
CA ILE A 96 -27.57 10.75 -9.02
C ILE A 96 -28.68 9.77 -8.67
N LYS A 97 -29.72 9.69 -9.49
CA LYS A 97 -30.77 8.70 -9.27
C LYS A 97 -30.22 7.30 -9.54
N LYS A 98 -30.46 6.36 -8.61
CA LYS A 98 -30.07 4.95 -8.78
C LYS A 98 -30.57 4.35 -10.11
N SER A 99 -31.77 4.75 -10.56
CA SER A 99 -32.34 4.34 -11.85
C SER A 99 -31.43 4.66 -13.04
N ASP A 100 -30.72 5.77 -13.00
CA ASP A 100 -29.91 6.26 -14.10
C ASP A 100 -28.61 5.45 -14.21
N ILE A 101 -28.08 5.01 -13.07
CA ILE A 101 -26.93 4.08 -13.01
C ILE A 101 -27.35 2.70 -13.52
N VAL A 102 -28.52 2.22 -13.11
CA VAL A 102 -29.04 0.91 -13.53
C VAL A 102 -29.33 0.89 -15.03
N SER A 103 -29.94 1.94 -15.57
CA SER A 103 -30.23 2.04 -17.01
C SER A 103 -28.96 2.16 -17.83
N ALA A 104 -27.98 2.96 -17.38
CA ALA A 104 -26.68 3.08 -18.01
C ALA A 104 -25.94 1.73 -18.04
N ASP A 105 -25.86 1.02 -16.90
CA ASP A 105 -25.22 -0.30 -16.83
C ASP A 105 -25.92 -1.33 -17.73
N HIS A 106 -27.26 -1.31 -17.78
CA HIS A 106 -28.00 -2.21 -18.67
C HIS A 106 -27.74 -1.90 -20.15
N CYS A 107 -27.75 -0.61 -20.53
CA CYS A 107 -27.44 -0.16 -21.89
C CYS A 107 -26.02 -0.56 -22.28
N ALA A 108 -25.04 -0.32 -21.40
CA ALA A 108 -23.65 -0.67 -21.58
C ALA A 108 -23.44 -2.16 -21.85
N LEU A 109 -24.06 -2.98 -21.00
CA LEU A 109 -23.91 -4.43 -21.04
C LEU A 109 -24.60 -5.03 -22.27
N LYS A 110 -25.73 -4.46 -22.70
CA LYS A 110 -26.40 -4.84 -23.95
C LYS A 110 -25.53 -4.49 -25.16
N ALA A 111 -25.01 -3.26 -25.21
CA ALA A 111 -24.14 -2.80 -26.29
C ALA A 111 -22.90 -3.69 -26.42
N TYR A 112 -22.24 -3.99 -25.29
CA TYR A 112 -21.08 -4.88 -25.25
C TYR A 112 -21.40 -6.27 -25.81
N ARG A 113 -22.52 -6.87 -25.40
CA ARG A 113 -22.95 -8.19 -25.86
C ARG A 113 -23.28 -8.23 -27.35
N ASN A 114 -23.80 -7.13 -27.88
CA ASN A 114 -24.17 -6.99 -29.28
C ASN A 114 -22.98 -6.61 -30.18
N GLY A 115 -21.80 -6.35 -29.62
CA GLY A 115 -20.65 -5.82 -30.36
C GLY A 115 -20.85 -4.39 -30.85
N GLU A 116 -21.75 -3.63 -30.23
CA GLU A 116 -22.00 -2.23 -30.51
C GLU A 116 -20.99 -1.34 -29.77
N GLY A 117 -20.75 -0.12 -30.27
CA GLY A 117 -19.87 0.85 -29.61
C GLY A 117 -20.44 1.29 -28.25
N ILE A 118 -19.90 0.77 -27.16
CA ILE A 118 -20.39 1.01 -25.80
C ILE A 118 -20.29 2.49 -25.45
N PHE A 119 -19.18 3.13 -25.81
CA PHE A 119 -18.97 4.55 -25.54
C PHE A 119 -20.04 5.42 -26.21
N LEU A 120 -20.38 5.15 -27.47
CA LEU A 120 -21.41 5.91 -28.21
C LEU A 120 -22.76 5.82 -27.49
N ASN A 121 -23.11 4.64 -27.00
CA ASN A 121 -24.35 4.39 -26.27
C ASN A 121 -24.40 5.02 -24.87
N LEU A 122 -23.24 5.38 -24.28
CA LEU A 122 -23.13 5.90 -22.91
C LEU A 122 -22.53 7.31 -22.85
N GLN A 123 -22.25 7.94 -23.98
CA GLN A 123 -21.51 9.19 -24.04
C GLN A 123 -22.12 10.28 -23.15
N GLN A 124 -23.45 10.42 -23.17
CA GLN A 124 -24.15 11.40 -22.33
C GLN A 124 -24.01 11.10 -20.84
N PHE A 125 -24.11 9.83 -20.44
CA PHE A 125 -23.93 9.39 -19.06
C PHE A 125 -22.50 9.69 -18.60
N TYR A 126 -21.48 9.33 -19.38
CA TYR A 126 -20.10 9.62 -19.01
C TYR A 126 -19.81 11.13 -18.98
N THR A 127 -20.34 11.91 -19.92
CA THR A 127 -20.11 13.36 -19.95
C THR A 127 -20.70 14.07 -18.73
N SER A 128 -21.87 13.60 -18.26
CA SER A 128 -22.55 14.14 -17.08
C SER A 128 -21.99 13.60 -15.77
N GLN A 129 -21.61 12.31 -15.73
CA GLN A 129 -21.24 11.59 -14.50
C GLN A 129 -19.76 11.20 -14.42
N ASN A 130 -18.87 11.79 -15.24
CA ASN A 130 -17.43 11.49 -15.23
C ASN A 130 -16.84 11.54 -13.81
N GLN A 131 -17.21 12.56 -13.04
CA GLN A 131 -16.73 12.76 -11.68
C GLN A 131 -17.12 11.66 -10.69
N LEU A 132 -18.23 10.95 -10.94
CA LEU A 132 -18.64 9.78 -10.16
C LEU A 132 -17.71 8.61 -10.46
N ILE A 133 -17.47 8.32 -11.75
CA ILE A 133 -16.61 7.23 -12.20
C ILE A 133 -15.16 7.44 -11.74
N GLU A 134 -14.64 8.66 -11.87
CA GLU A 134 -13.31 8.99 -11.35
C GLU A 134 -13.22 8.90 -9.83
N GLY A 135 -14.28 9.34 -9.12
CA GLY A 135 -14.39 9.18 -7.67
C GLY A 135 -14.30 7.71 -7.26
N PHE A 136 -15.04 6.84 -7.95
CA PHE A 136 -15.00 5.39 -7.73
C PHE A 136 -13.61 4.80 -8.00
N ASN A 137 -12.95 5.21 -9.08
CA ASN A 137 -11.61 4.74 -9.43
C ASN A 137 -10.58 5.11 -8.34
N ILE A 138 -10.65 6.34 -7.80
CA ILE A 138 -9.76 6.79 -6.72
C ILE A 138 -10.01 6.00 -5.43
N VAL A 139 -11.28 5.79 -5.06
CA VAL A 139 -11.66 4.99 -3.88
C VAL A 139 -11.17 3.54 -4.02
N SER A 140 -11.35 2.93 -5.19
CA SER A 140 -10.91 1.56 -5.47
C SER A 140 -9.38 1.43 -5.47
N LYS A 141 -8.67 2.39 -6.07
CA LYS A 141 -7.20 2.40 -6.09
C LYS A 141 -6.61 2.59 -4.70
N THR A 142 -7.20 3.45 -3.88
CA THR A 142 -6.75 3.63 -2.49
C THR A 142 -7.01 2.39 -1.65
N LEU A 143 -8.16 1.71 -1.80
CA LEU A 143 -8.40 0.40 -1.16
C LEU A 143 -7.36 -0.64 -1.57
N PHE A 144 -7.04 -0.73 -2.86
CA PHE A 144 -6.01 -1.65 -3.35
C PHE A 144 -4.63 -1.36 -2.77
N GLN A 145 -4.25 -0.09 -2.64
CA GLN A 145 -2.99 0.30 -2.00
C GLN A 145 -2.95 -0.03 -0.50
N ILE A 146 -4.08 0.08 0.20
CA ILE A 146 -4.20 -0.36 1.60
C ILE A 146 -3.99 -1.88 1.68
N TYR A 147 -4.63 -2.66 0.80
CA TYR A 147 -4.49 -4.11 0.73
C TYR A 147 -3.03 -4.55 0.56
N GLN A 148 -2.26 -3.86 -0.28
CA GLN A 148 -0.84 -4.14 -0.49
C GLN A 148 0.04 -3.95 0.76
N ILE A 149 -0.40 -3.12 1.72
CA ILE A 149 0.36 -2.80 2.93
C ILE A 149 -0.14 -3.61 4.13
N ASP A 150 -1.46 -3.63 4.34
CA ASP A 150 -2.11 -4.29 5.47
C ASP A 150 -3.50 -4.85 5.07
N PRO A 151 -3.61 -6.17 4.85
CA PRO A 151 -4.86 -6.84 4.54
C PRO A 151 -5.95 -6.71 5.62
N HIS A 152 -5.58 -6.60 6.90
CA HIS A 152 -6.56 -6.43 7.98
C HIS A 152 -7.18 -5.04 7.94
N GLN A 153 -6.35 -4.01 7.72
CA GLN A 153 -6.84 -2.65 7.56
C GLN A 153 -7.68 -2.50 6.28
N PHE A 154 -7.33 -3.23 5.21
CA PHE A 154 -8.15 -3.30 4.00
C PHE A 154 -9.58 -3.80 4.30
N SER A 155 -9.72 -4.90 5.05
CA SER A 155 -11.05 -5.44 5.40
C SER A 155 -11.92 -4.40 6.12
N SER A 156 -11.31 -3.61 7.01
CA SER A 156 -12.01 -2.54 7.74
C SER A 156 -12.47 -1.41 6.80
N SER A 157 -11.58 -0.95 5.91
CA SER A 157 -11.88 0.11 4.93
C SER A 157 -12.89 -0.33 3.88
N GLN A 158 -12.82 -1.59 3.44
CA GLN A 158 -13.81 -2.19 2.55
C GLN A 158 -15.18 -2.28 3.22
N GLY A 159 -15.23 -2.72 4.49
CA GLY A 159 -16.46 -2.73 5.28
C GLY A 159 -17.08 -1.34 5.41
N LEU A 160 -16.27 -0.30 5.62
CA LEU A 160 -16.74 1.09 5.64
C LEU A 160 -17.35 1.51 4.30
N THR A 161 -16.74 1.11 3.18
CA THR A 161 -17.27 1.40 1.84
C THR A 161 -18.65 0.76 1.66
N PHE A 162 -18.81 -0.52 2.01
CA PHE A 162 -20.08 -1.23 1.91
C PHE A 162 -21.13 -0.74 2.92
N SER A 163 -20.74 -0.16 4.05
CA SER A 163 -21.69 0.47 4.98
C SER A 163 -22.28 1.78 4.45
N LYS A 164 -21.60 2.44 3.51
CA LYS A 164 -21.99 3.77 3.01
C LYS A 164 -22.66 3.74 1.64
N ALA A 165 -22.40 2.70 0.84
CA ALA A 165 -22.99 2.56 -0.48
C ALA A 165 -23.51 1.15 -0.70
N ASP A 166 -24.63 1.08 -1.42
CA ASP A 166 -25.27 -0.17 -1.82
C ASP A 166 -24.34 -0.98 -2.73
N ARG A 167 -24.08 -2.23 -2.34
CA ARG A 167 -23.15 -3.13 -3.03
C ARG A 167 -23.54 -3.35 -4.49
N ASP A 168 -24.84 -3.43 -4.78
CA ASP A 168 -25.31 -3.67 -6.15
C ASP A 168 -25.06 -2.45 -7.03
N ILE A 169 -25.21 -1.25 -6.47
CA ILE A 169 -24.91 0.00 -7.17
C ILE A 169 -23.41 0.15 -7.40
N LEU A 170 -22.59 -0.16 -6.40
CA LEU A 170 -21.13 -0.16 -6.53
C LEU A 170 -20.65 -1.10 -7.64
N ALA A 171 -21.19 -2.32 -7.71
CA ALA A 171 -20.82 -3.28 -8.76
C ALA A 171 -21.19 -2.79 -10.17
N ARG A 172 -22.31 -2.05 -10.31
CA ARG A 172 -22.71 -1.44 -11.59
C ARG A 172 -21.78 -0.30 -11.97
N ILE A 173 -21.40 0.53 -11.02
CA ILE A 173 -20.41 1.61 -11.24
C ILE A 173 -19.06 1.01 -11.62
N GLU A 174 -18.65 -0.09 -10.98
CA GLU A 174 -17.42 -0.82 -11.33
C GLU A 174 -17.45 -1.31 -12.79
N ARG A 175 -18.56 -1.91 -13.23
CA ARG A 175 -18.72 -2.31 -14.64
C ARG A 175 -18.69 -1.11 -15.59
N LEU A 176 -19.38 -0.03 -15.25
CA LEU A 176 -19.37 1.20 -16.05
C LEU A 176 -17.97 1.81 -16.15
N ALA A 177 -17.19 1.78 -15.07
CA ALA A 177 -15.80 2.20 -15.04
C ALA A 177 -14.91 1.28 -15.90
N PHE A 178 -15.14 -0.03 -15.85
CA PHE A 178 -14.46 -1.00 -16.69
C PHE A 178 -14.72 -0.75 -18.18
N PHE A 179 -15.98 -0.56 -18.59
CA PHE A 179 -16.31 -0.24 -19.98
C PHE A 179 -15.68 1.07 -20.44
N LEU A 180 -15.69 2.09 -19.59
CA LEU A 180 -15.03 3.36 -19.89
C LEU A 180 -13.52 3.18 -20.07
N ASN A 181 -12.87 2.37 -19.23
CA ASN A 181 -11.43 2.09 -19.35
C ASN A 181 -11.10 1.28 -20.60
N MET A 182 -11.94 0.32 -20.99
CA MET A 182 -11.77 -0.40 -22.26
C MET A 182 -11.78 0.54 -23.46
N GLU A 183 -12.70 1.50 -23.46
CA GLU A 183 -12.86 2.48 -24.55
C GLU A 183 -11.74 3.53 -24.57
N ARG A 184 -11.22 3.91 -23.38
CA ARG A 184 -10.12 4.89 -23.27
C ARG A 184 -8.78 4.36 -23.78
N GLY A 185 -8.58 3.05 -23.83
CA GLY A 185 -7.28 2.46 -24.18
C GLY A 185 -6.16 2.82 -23.19
N TYR A 186 -4.99 2.21 -23.34
CA TYR A 186 -3.80 2.52 -22.52
C TYR A 186 -3.30 3.93 -22.86
N THR A 187 -3.60 4.90 -22.00
CA THR A 187 -3.20 6.30 -22.20
C THR A 187 -1.84 6.59 -21.56
N THR A 188 -0.91 7.10 -22.37
CA THR A 188 0.41 7.63 -21.98
C THR A 188 0.39 9.16 -21.99
N ILE A 189 1.47 9.80 -21.53
CA ILE A 189 1.55 11.27 -21.44
C ILE A 189 1.47 11.98 -22.81
N GLN A 190 1.64 11.23 -23.90
CA GLN A 190 1.42 11.70 -25.28
C GLN A 190 -0.07 11.85 -25.63
N ASP A 191 -0.98 11.27 -24.83
CA ASP A 191 -2.44 11.40 -24.97
C ASP A 191 -2.99 12.68 -24.31
N TYR A 192 -2.16 13.72 -24.13
CA TYR A 192 -2.58 15.05 -23.69
C TYR A 192 -3.73 15.62 -24.56
N GLU A 193 -3.81 15.21 -25.83
CA GLU A 193 -4.94 15.50 -26.71
C GLU A 193 -6.28 14.97 -26.19
N TRP A 194 -6.33 13.88 -25.41
CA TRP A 194 -7.58 13.26 -24.95
C TRP A 194 -8.34 14.12 -23.91
N LEU A 195 -7.66 14.70 -22.91
CA LEU A 195 -8.30 15.64 -21.97
C LEU A 195 -8.87 16.86 -22.71
N CYS A 196 -8.17 17.33 -23.74
CA CYS A 196 -8.65 18.37 -24.64
C CYS A 196 -9.79 17.90 -25.56
N LYS A 197 -9.81 16.64 -25.99
CA LYS A 197 -10.85 16.05 -26.85
C LYS A 197 -12.15 15.79 -26.07
N GLU A 198 -12.07 15.26 -24.86
CA GLU A 198 -13.23 15.13 -23.95
C GLU A 198 -13.79 16.49 -23.54
N SER A 199 -12.94 17.51 -23.31
CA SER A 199 -13.42 18.87 -23.03
C SER A 199 -14.04 19.55 -24.26
N ARG A 200 -13.49 19.33 -25.46
CA ARG A 200 -14.06 19.84 -26.72
C ARG A 200 -15.38 19.16 -27.12
N LEU A 201 -15.61 17.92 -26.73
CA LEU A 201 -16.90 17.24 -26.93
C LEU A 201 -18.04 17.88 -26.10
N LYS A 202 -17.72 18.57 -24.99
CA LYS A 202 -18.71 19.42 -24.27
C LYS A 202 -19.10 20.69 -25.02
N LEU A 203 -18.32 21.11 -26.03
CA LEU A 203 -18.53 22.36 -26.77
C LEU A 203 -19.26 22.16 -28.11
N LYS A 204 -19.56 20.91 -28.51
CA LYS A 204 -20.21 20.58 -29.78
C LYS A 204 -21.67 20.10 -29.65
N ASN A 205 -22.20 20.02 -28.43
CA ASN A 205 -23.63 19.82 -28.13
C ASN A 205 -24.15 21.05 -27.38
#